data_AF-A0A2W4HXX5-F1
#
_entry.id   AF-A0A2W4HXX5-F1
#
_cell.length_a   1.000
_cell.length_b   1.000
_cell.length_c   1.000
_cell.angle_alpha   90.00
_cell.angle_beta   90.00
_cell.angle_gamma   90.00
#
_symmetry.space_group_name_H-M   'P 1'
#
loop_
_entity.id
_entity.type
_entity.pdbx_description
1 polymer ?
#
loop_
_entity_poly.entity_id
_entity_poly.type
_entity_poly.pdbx_seq_one_letter_code
_entity_poly.pdbx_strand_id
1 'polypeptide(L)'
;MSKPLNPWKLSGYKPGQNVVCRIMNAEPGGYAVLIPKDNLPGFLPTQERLRLGDEVLATFVCVHNNRILLSARFSTSNQAVQGAPSTQTVKWEEQLDSINQAPDPNQPQQPGPDADQAFSIWASQQPTRKFHLKRAIDLILPPIHVDSLNQFKIADYDLEWLITDLEGGMRTGCVKASSEDRLSRAAMLLYRGRAVGCIYGCKSMPDTLPTEQSLQTMLTDLSLPETKVMIYDLPENVTLAMSALFLGYPVTRSDDYDARSYMDYICSWFESKGQTACLAISLKQTMATCLVFIYKGQFCGAFYVEDQKFTQDKQFVYELLRNDPNSSVEASILPPEMTSSAVRFGFSLSMARKA
;
A
#
# COMPACT_ATOMS: atom_id res chain seq x y z
N MET A 1 -1.92 -36.91 5.24
CA MET A 1 -2.07 -35.66 6.01
C MET A 1 -0.71 -35.28 6.57
N SER A 2 -0.12 -34.18 6.12
CA SER A 2 1.17 -33.68 6.59
C SER A 2 1.05 -33.14 8.01
N LYS A 3 2.04 -33.43 8.87
CA LYS A 3 2.08 -32.87 10.23
C LYS A 3 2.14 -31.33 10.16
N PRO A 4 1.42 -30.61 11.06
CA PRO A 4 1.52 -29.16 11.13
C PRO A 4 2.98 -28.74 11.37
N LEU A 5 3.40 -27.71 10.66
CA LEU A 5 4.73 -27.12 10.69
C LEU A 5 4.92 -26.53 12.08
N ASN A 6 6.01 -26.90 12.73
CA ASN A 6 6.29 -26.41 14.06
C ASN A 6 6.70 -24.92 13.99
N PRO A 7 5.94 -23.97 14.58
CA PRO A 7 6.25 -22.54 14.51
C PRO A 7 7.62 -22.18 15.10
N TRP A 8 8.14 -22.99 16.03
CA TRP A 8 9.47 -22.80 16.63
C TRP A 8 10.63 -23.05 15.66
N LYS A 9 10.41 -23.80 14.57
CA LYS A 9 11.42 -24.05 13.52
C LYS A 9 11.49 -22.93 12.46
N LEU A 10 10.56 -21.97 12.50
CA LEU A 10 10.46 -20.87 11.53
C LEU A 10 11.17 -19.59 11.99
N SER A 11 11.70 -19.55 13.22
CA SER A 11 12.34 -18.37 13.82
C SER A 11 13.55 -17.82 13.05
N GLY A 12 14.10 -18.59 12.11
CA GLY A 12 15.24 -18.20 11.27
C GLY A 12 14.90 -17.59 9.91
N TYR A 13 13.63 -17.50 9.53
CA TYR A 13 13.19 -16.99 8.22
C TYR A 13 12.50 -15.63 8.34
N LYS A 14 12.98 -14.63 7.60
CA LYS A 14 12.40 -13.28 7.55
C LYS A 14 11.83 -12.98 6.15
N PRO A 15 10.68 -12.29 6.03
CA PRO A 15 10.20 -11.73 4.76
C PRO A 15 11.32 -10.99 4.02
N GLY A 16 11.52 -11.30 2.73
CA GLY A 16 12.60 -10.74 1.93
C GLY A 16 13.93 -11.50 1.98
N GLN A 17 14.08 -12.48 2.88
CA GLN A 17 15.30 -13.29 2.98
C GLN A 17 15.46 -14.21 1.78
N ASN A 18 16.65 -14.24 1.18
CA ASN A 18 16.96 -15.21 0.14
C ASN A 18 17.18 -16.59 0.75
N VAL A 19 16.52 -17.58 0.16
CA VAL A 19 16.55 -18.98 0.57
C VAL A 19 16.79 -19.84 -0.66
N VAL A 20 17.66 -20.85 -0.52
CA VAL A 20 17.84 -21.86 -1.54
C VAL A 20 16.78 -22.95 -1.31
N CYS A 21 16.00 -23.24 -2.33
CA CYS A 21 14.96 -24.26 -2.28
C CYS A 21 15.15 -25.26 -3.41
N ARG A 22 14.82 -26.54 -3.16
CA ARG A 22 14.90 -27.62 -4.14
C ARG A 22 13.52 -27.92 -4.69
N ILE A 23 13.39 -27.99 -6.02
CA ILE A 23 12.13 -28.33 -6.69
C ILE A 23 11.80 -29.80 -6.45
N MET A 24 10.67 -30.08 -5.79
CA MET A 24 10.27 -31.45 -5.45
C MET A 24 9.24 -32.00 -6.42
N ASN A 25 8.17 -31.25 -6.69
CA ASN A 25 7.07 -31.64 -7.59
C ASN A 25 6.49 -30.42 -8.30
N ALA A 26 5.97 -30.60 -9.51
CA ALA A 26 5.16 -29.58 -10.18
C ALA A 26 3.74 -29.59 -9.59
N GLU A 27 3.19 -28.40 -9.32
CA GLU A 27 1.83 -28.20 -8.82
C GLU A 27 1.13 -27.12 -9.68
N PRO A 28 -0.22 -27.05 -9.70
CA PRO A 28 -0.91 -25.98 -10.42
C PRO A 28 -0.43 -24.60 -9.97
N GLY A 29 0.05 -23.79 -10.92
CA GLY A 29 0.53 -22.42 -10.66
C GLY A 29 1.99 -22.31 -10.18
N GLY A 30 2.74 -23.42 -10.07
CA GLY A 30 4.14 -23.36 -9.68
C GLY A 30 4.75 -24.71 -9.29
N TYR A 31 5.58 -24.72 -8.26
CA TYR A 31 6.27 -25.91 -7.80
C TYR A 31 6.20 -26.06 -6.28
N ALA A 32 5.98 -27.30 -5.82
CA ALA A 32 6.27 -27.67 -4.45
C ALA A 32 7.79 -27.76 -4.28
N VAL A 33 8.31 -27.08 -3.27
CA VAL A 33 9.75 -27.01 -3.01
C VAL A 33 10.08 -27.43 -1.59
N LEU A 34 11.34 -27.76 -1.34
CA LEU A 34 11.87 -28.05 -0.02
C LEU A 34 13.04 -27.13 0.28
N ILE A 35 13.05 -26.49 1.44
CA ILE A 35 14.22 -25.72 1.90
C ILE A 35 15.16 -26.70 2.61
N PRO A 36 16.31 -27.09 2.03
CA PRO A 36 17.08 -28.22 2.52
C PRO A 36 17.67 -28.01 3.92
N LYS A 37 18.02 -26.75 4.25
CA LYS A 37 18.65 -26.37 5.51
C LYS A 37 17.84 -26.83 6.73
N ASP A 38 16.52 -26.64 6.68
CA ASP A 38 15.62 -26.90 7.81
C ASP A 38 14.56 -27.97 7.50
N ASN A 39 14.65 -28.58 6.31
CA ASN A 39 13.71 -29.57 5.79
C ASN A 39 12.25 -29.08 5.82
N LEU A 40 12.04 -27.83 5.41
CA LEU A 40 10.73 -27.17 5.45
C LEU A 40 10.08 -27.19 4.06
N PRO A 41 8.82 -27.66 3.93
CA PRO A 41 8.09 -27.57 2.67
C PRO A 41 7.74 -26.12 2.32
N GLY A 42 7.79 -25.81 1.04
CA GLY A 42 7.40 -24.52 0.49
C GLY A 42 6.67 -24.65 -0.85
N PHE A 43 6.21 -23.51 -1.35
CA PHE A 43 5.60 -23.36 -2.67
C PHE A 43 6.23 -22.16 -3.38
N LEU A 44 6.61 -22.38 -4.63
CA LEU A 44 7.22 -21.38 -5.51
C LEU A 44 6.26 -21.12 -6.70
N PRO A 45 5.48 -20.04 -6.67
CA PRO A 45 4.66 -19.62 -7.80
C PRO A 45 5.59 -19.11 -8.91
N THR A 46 5.58 -19.79 -10.06
CA THR A 46 6.32 -19.39 -11.25
C THR A 46 5.74 -20.06 -12.49
N GLN A 47 5.89 -19.41 -13.64
CA GLN A 47 5.56 -19.95 -14.96
C GLN A 47 6.79 -20.53 -15.67
N GLU A 48 7.99 -20.34 -15.12
CA GLU A 48 9.22 -20.86 -15.70
C GLU A 48 9.30 -22.38 -15.56
N ARG A 49 9.84 -23.05 -16.59
CA ARG A 49 10.00 -24.51 -16.60
C ARG A 49 11.27 -24.91 -15.87
N LEU A 50 11.11 -25.28 -14.60
CA LEU A 50 12.17 -25.81 -13.74
C LEU A 50 12.14 -27.34 -13.74
N ARG A 51 13.30 -27.99 -13.62
CA ARG A 51 13.40 -29.45 -13.54
C ARG A 51 13.29 -29.91 -12.09
N LEU A 52 12.71 -31.09 -11.89
CA LEU A 52 12.64 -31.69 -10.55
C LEU A 52 14.07 -31.99 -10.06
N GLY A 53 14.35 -31.60 -8.82
CA GLY A 53 15.68 -31.69 -8.23
C GLY A 53 16.54 -30.43 -8.38
N ASP A 54 16.14 -29.47 -9.22
CA ASP A 54 16.87 -28.20 -9.36
C ASP A 54 16.85 -27.42 -8.04
N GLU A 55 17.96 -26.75 -7.73
CA GLU A 55 18.06 -25.80 -6.63
C GLU A 55 17.92 -24.38 -7.16
N VAL A 56 16.96 -23.63 -6.61
CA VAL A 56 16.61 -22.28 -7.05
C VAL A 56 16.72 -21.33 -5.88
N LEU A 57 17.33 -20.17 -6.12
CA LEU A 57 17.34 -19.07 -5.18
C LEU A 57 15.99 -18.34 -5.25
N ALA A 58 15.29 -18.33 -4.13
CA ALA A 58 14.00 -17.66 -3.99
C ALA A 58 14.02 -16.73 -2.79
N THR A 59 13.04 -15.85 -2.70
CA THR A 59 12.85 -14.94 -1.59
C THR A 59 11.70 -15.43 -0.72
N PHE A 60 11.92 -15.58 0.58
CA PHE A 60 10.90 -15.92 1.55
C PHE A 60 9.85 -14.79 1.62
N VAL A 61 8.57 -15.13 1.51
CA VAL A 61 7.46 -14.17 1.58
C VAL A 61 6.75 -14.31 2.93
N CYS A 62 6.08 -15.44 3.15
CA CYS A 62 5.33 -15.73 4.37
C CYS A 62 5.12 -17.25 4.53
N VAL A 63 4.42 -17.66 5.59
CA VAL A 63 3.98 -19.05 5.78
C VAL A 63 2.48 -19.12 5.54
N HIS A 64 2.05 -20.01 4.66
CA HIS A 64 0.65 -20.17 4.28
C HIS A 64 0.31 -21.66 4.08
N ASN A 65 -0.84 -22.11 4.59
CA ASN A 65 -1.31 -23.50 4.48
C ASN A 65 -0.24 -24.55 4.83
N ASN A 66 0.48 -24.30 5.93
CA ASN A 66 1.52 -25.22 6.42
C ASN A 66 2.71 -25.41 5.46
N ARG A 67 2.96 -24.42 4.60
CA ARG A 67 4.09 -24.36 3.67
C ARG A 67 4.65 -22.93 3.64
N ILE A 68 5.92 -22.82 3.32
CA ILE A 68 6.58 -21.54 3.11
C ILE A 68 6.25 -21.02 1.71
N LEU A 69 5.70 -19.82 1.58
CA LEU A 69 5.51 -19.17 0.29
C LEU A 69 6.80 -18.43 -0.10
N LEU A 70 7.27 -18.69 -1.31
CA LEU A 70 8.47 -18.10 -1.88
C LEU A 70 8.13 -17.24 -3.09
N SER A 71 9.05 -16.38 -3.51
CA SER A 71 9.02 -15.69 -4.81
C SER A 71 10.33 -15.96 -5.52
N ALA A 72 10.28 -16.37 -6.79
CA ALA A 72 11.49 -16.66 -7.54
C ALA A 72 12.32 -15.39 -7.78
N ARG A 73 13.65 -15.52 -7.74
CA ARG A 73 14.59 -14.51 -8.25
C ARG A 73 15.38 -15.12 -9.39
N PHE A 74 14.80 -15.07 -10.59
CA PHE A 74 15.52 -15.46 -11.78
C PHE A 74 16.54 -14.37 -12.11
N SER A 75 17.82 -14.68 -11.91
CA SER A 75 18.90 -13.87 -12.43
C SER A 75 18.86 -13.98 -13.95
N THR A 76 18.30 -12.97 -14.61
CA THR A 76 18.31 -12.87 -16.08
C THR A 76 19.75 -12.75 -16.57
N SER A 77 20.37 -13.89 -16.91
CA SER A 77 21.50 -13.96 -17.81
C SER A 77 21.10 -14.75 -19.06
N ASN A 78 21.01 -13.99 -20.17
CA ASN A 78 20.96 -14.40 -21.58
C ASN A 78 19.68 -15.06 -22.17
N GLN A 79 18.97 -14.19 -22.90
CA GLN A 79 18.39 -14.34 -24.25
C GLN A 79 17.12 -15.16 -24.54
N ALA A 80 16.31 -14.46 -25.36
CA ALA A 80 15.44 -14.90 -26.46
C ALA A 80 13.94 -15.12 -26.18
N VAL A 81 13.19 -14.19 -26.79
CA VAL A 81 11.76 -14.10 -27.08
C VAL A 81 11.14 -15.45 -27.49
N GLN A 82 10.02 -15.83 -26.86
CA GLN A 82 8.70 -16.04 -27.50
C GLN A 82 7.73 -16.75 -26.54
N GLY A 83 6.50 -16.22 -26.43
CA GLY A 83 5.36 -16.89 -25.84
C GLY A 83 4.63 -16.02 -24.81
N ALA A 84 3.54 -15.39 -25.22
CA ALA A 84 2.65 -14.65 -24.34
C ALA A 84 2.05 -15.59 -23.26
N PRO A 85 2.09 -15.25 -21.97
CA PRO A 85 1.39 -16.03 -20.96
C PRO A 85 -0.09 -15.64 -20.95
N SER A 86 -0.94 -16.66 -20.98
CA SER A 86 -2.36 -16.55 -20.70
C SER A 86 -2.56 -16.05 -19.27
N THR A 87 -3.38 -15.01 -19.14
CA THR A 87 -3.77 -14.42 -17.86
C THR A 87 -4.58 -15.46 -17.06
N GLN A 88 -3.99 -16.04 -16.02
CA GLN A 88 -4.74 -16.87 -15.09
C GLN A 88 -5.41 -15.97 -14.05
N THR A 89 -6.73 -16.01 -14.07
CA THR A 89 -7.65 -15.39 -13.12
C THR A 89 -7.45 -15.98 -11.72
N VAL A 90 -6.95 -15.18 -10.79
CA VAL A 90 -6.91 -15.54 -9.36
C VAL A 90 -8.28 -15.22 -8.75
N LYS A 91 -8.95 -16.23 -8.17
CA LYS A 91 -10.18 -16.05 -7.39
C LYS A 91 -9.82 -15.62 -5.96
N TRP A 92 -9.85 -14.31 -5.72
CA TRP A 92 -9.42 -13.70 -4.46
C TRP A 92 -10.37 -13.99 -3.28
N GLU A 93 -11.63 -14.37 -3.54
CA GLU A 93 -12.60 -14.68 -2.49
C GLU A 93 -12.16 -15.88 -1.61
N GLU A 94 -11.52 -16.89 -2.20
CA GLU A 94 -11.06 -18.08 -1.46
C GLU A 94 -9.79 -17.83 -0.62
N GLN A 95 -9.02 -16.77 -0.91
CA GLN A 95 -7.79 -16.44 -0.18
C GLN A 95 -8.05 -15.68 1.13
N LEU A 96 -9.19 -15.01 1.27
CA LEU A 96 -9.47 -14.12 2.42
C LEU A 96 -10.31 -14.79 3.51
N ASP A 97 -11.11 -15.80 3.19
CA ASP A 97 -11.95 -16.52 4.17
C ASP A 97 -11.14 -17.35 5.18
N SER A 98 -9.89 -17.71 4.87
CA SER A 98 -8.99 -18.45 5.77
C SER A 98 -8.19 -17.58 6.77
N ILE A 99 -8.31 -16.25 6.71
CA ILE A 99 -7.47 -15.30 7.48
C ILE A 99 -7.99 -15.02 8.90
N ASN A 100 -9.26 -15.34 9.20
CA ASN A 100 -9.95 -14.93 10.43
C ASN A 100 -9.75 -15.84 11.67
N GLN A 101 -8.68 -16.63 11.78
CA GLN A 101 -8.42 -17.41 13.00
C GLN A 101 -7.51 -16.64 13.97
N ALA A 102 -8.04 -16.31 15.16
CA ALA A 102 -7.37 -15.51 16.19
C ALA A 102 -6.17 -16.25 16.84
N PRO A 103 -5.09 -15.54 17.23
CA PRO A 103 -3.96 -16.14 17.94
C PRO A 103 -4.25 -16.34 19.44
N ASP A 104 -3.63 -17.37 20.02
CA ASP A 104 -3.67 -17.76 21.44
C ASP A 104 -3.02 -16.68 22.35
N PRO A 105 -3.71 -16.21 23.42
CA PRO A 105 -3.24 -15.10 24.26
C PRO A 105 -2.09 -15.41 25.25
N ASN A 106 -1.53 -16.62 25.27
CA ASN A 106 -0.58 -17.04 26.33
C ASN A 106 0.92 -17.08 25.96
N GLN A 107 1.42 -16.26 25.02
CA GLN A 107 2.86 -16.20 24.73
C GLN A 107 3.54 -14.87 25.13
N PRO A 108 4.68 -14.92 25.86
CA PRO A 108 5.46 -13.73 26.18
C PRO A 108 6.13 -13.15 24.93
N GLN A 109 5.91 -11.86 24.66
CA GLN A 109 6.54 -11.11 23.59
C GLN A 109 7.99 -10.76 23.96
N GLN A 110 8.96 -11.34 23.25
CA GLN A 110 10.34 -10.82 23.19
C GLN A 110 10.48 -9.86 22.00
N PRO A 111 11.31 -8.81 22.11
CA PRO A 111 11.42 -7.77 21.08
C PRO A 111 12.08 -8.35 19.82
N GLY A 112 11.28 -8.53 18.78
CA GLY A 112 11.74 -8.91 17.44
C GLY A 112 12.51 -7.78 16.75
N PRO A 113 13.16 -8.06 15.59
CA PRO A 113 13.89 -7.07 14.82
C PRO A 113 12.98 -5.91 14.40
N ASP A 114 13.58 -4.73 14.28
CA ASP A 114 12.92 -3.43 14.16
C ASP A 114 11.74 -3.45 13.18
N ALA A 115 10.51 -3.33 13.71
CA ALA A 115 9.26 -3.40 12.95
C ALA A 115 9.25 -2.44 11.74
N ASP A 116 10.04 -1.37 11.84
CA ASP A 116 10.25 -0.37 10.80
C ASP A 116 10.90 -0.97 9.54
N GLN A 117 11.82 -1.93 9.68
CA GLN A 117 12.47 -2.58 8.54
C GLN A 117 11.51 -3.51 7.78
N ALA A 118 10.66 -4.25 8.49
CA ALA A 118 9.67 -5.13 7.87
C ALA A 118 8.63 -4.33 7.06
N PHE A 119 8.24 -3.16 7.59
CA PHE A 119 7.31 -2.26 6.92
C PHE A 119 7.91 -1.66 5.63
N SER A 120 9.17 -1.17 5.65
CA SER A 120 9.81 -0.64 4.43
C SER A 120 9.92 -1.67 3.31
N ILE A 121 10.24 -2.93 3.64
CA ILE A 121 10.29 -4.01 2.65
C ILE A 121 8.91 -4.21 2.00
N TRP A 122 7.85 -4.19 2.79
CA TRP A 122 6.50 -4.34 2.26
C TRP A 122 6.08 -3.14 1.39
N ALA A 123 6.31 -1.92 1.86
CA ALA A 123 5.92 -0.71 1.16
C ALA A 123 6.68 -0.50 -0.16
N SER A 124 7.94 -0.95 -0.25
CA SER A 124 8.73 -0.91 -1.48
C SER A 124 8.27 -1.88 -2.57
N GLN A 125 7.44 -2.87 -2.25
CA GLN A 125 6.92 -3.87 -3.19
C GLN A 125 5.60 -3.46 -3.85
N GLN A 126 4.99 -2.35 -3.43
CA GLN A 126 3.71 -1.91 -3.98
C GLN A 126 3.88 -1.24 -5.36
N PRO A 127 3.08 -1.61 -6.37
CA PRO A 127 3.16 -1.00 -7.68
C PRO A 127 2.76 0.48 -7.62
N THR A 128 3.54 1.35 -8.26
CA THR A 128 3.22 2.77 -8.38
C THR A 128 2.05 2.96 -9.35
N ARG A 129 0.93 3.51 -8.87
CA ARG A 129 -0.23 3.83 -9.71
C ARG A 129 -0.02 5.15 -10.45
N LYS A 130 -0.36 5.17 -11.74
CA LYS A 130 -0.31 6.37 -12.59
C LYS A 130 -1.71 6.96 -12.75
N PHE A 131 -1.93 8.14 -12.19
CA PHE A 131 -3.17 8.90 -12.38
C PHE A 131 -2.98 10.00 -13.43
N HIS A 132 -3.98 10.22 -14.28
CA HIS A 132 -3.96 11.30 -15.27
C HIS A 132 -4.52 12.57 -14.61
N LEU A 133 -3.66 13.43 -14.09
CA LEU A 133 -4.07 14.61 -13.33
C LEU A 133 -3.32 15.86 -13.77
N LYS A 134 -3.94 17.03 -13.56
CA LYS A 134 -3.23 18.31 -13.69
C LYS A 134 -2.03 18.39 -12.74
N ARG A 135 -2.17 17.88 -11.51
CA ARG A 135 -1.08 17.75 -10.52
C ARG A 135 -1.33 16.55 -9.61
N ALA A 136 -0.33 15.71 -9.39
CA ALA A 136 -0.47 14.52 -8.55
C ALA A 136 -0.82 14.83 -7.09
N ILE A 137 -0.34 15.96 -6.55
CA ILE A 137 -0.67 16.40 -5.18
C ILE A 137 -2.16 16.70 -4.95
N ASP A 138 -2.94 16.90 -6.02
CA ASP A 138 -4.36 17.22 -5.94
C ASP A 138 -5.19 15.97 -5.56
N LEU A 139 -4.59 14.77 -5.57
CA LEU A 139 -5.18 13.53 -5.01
C LEU A 139 -5.32 13.56 -3.50
N ILE A 140 -4.54 14.39 -2.81
CA ILE A 140 -4.59 14.46 -1.36
C ILE A 140 -5.68 15.45 -0.95
N LEU A 141 -6.64 14.93 -0.21
CA LEU A 141 -7.78 15.66 0.34
C LEU A 141 -7.36 17.01 0.95
N PRO A 142 -7.98 18.13 0.58
CA PRO A 142 -7.74 19.42 1.23
C PRO A 142 -8.26 19.43 2.68
N PRO A 143 -7.99 20.49 3.47
CA PRO A 143 -8.52 20.61 4.82
C PRO A 143 -10.05 20.53 4.81
N ILE A 144 -10.62 19.63 5.62
CA ILE A 144 -12.08 19.55 5.81
C ILE A 144 -12.53 20.69 6.75
N HIS A 145 -11.72 21.00 7.76
CA HIS A 145 -11.95 22.07 8.72
C HIS A 145 -10.85 23.12 8.58
N VAL A 146 -11.25 24.34 8.23
CA VAL A 146 -10.33 25.46 7.99
C VAL A 146 -9.54 25.82 9.25
N ASP A 147 -10.13 25.61 10.43
CA ASP A 147 -9.50 25.93 11.72
C ASP A 147 -8.27 25.07 12.04
N SER A 148 -8.13 23.91 11.39
CA SER A 148 -6.96 23.03 11.54
C SER A 148 -5.78 23.44 10.65
N LEU A 149 -5.99 24.39 9.74
CA LEU A 149 -5.02 24.78 8.74
C LEU A 149 -3.95 25.71 9.32
N ASN A 150 -2.70 25.25 9.31
CA ASN A 150 -1.53 26.06 9.59
C ASN A 150 -0.68 26.21 8.33
N GLN A 151 -0.20 27.43 8.05
CA GLN A 151 0.67 27.74 6.92
C GLN A 151 1.82 28.63 7.35
N PHE A 152 3.03 28.26 6.97
CA PHE A 152 4.25 28.99 7.30
C PHE A 152 5.36 28.70 6.29
N LYS A 153 6.44 29.48 6.32
CA LYS A 153 7.68 29.11 5.61
C LYS A 153 8.56 28.31 6.55
N ILE A 154 9.26 27.30 6.02
CA ILE A 154 10.13 26.53 6.90
C ILE A 154 11.22 27.39 7.54
N ALA A 155 11.67 28.50 6.92
CA ALA A 155 12.61 29.44 7.54
C ALA A 155 12.15 30.02 8.90
N ASP A 156 10.84 30.03 9.17
CA ASP A 156 10.29 30.49 10.45
C ASP A 156 10.50 29.46 11.57
N TYR A 157 10.89 28.23 11.20
CA TYR A 157 11.14 27.08 12.05
C TYR A 157 12.40 26.34 11.60
N ASP A 158 12.66 25.15 12.14
CA ASP A 158 13.62 24.24 11.54
C ASP A 158 12.95 22.89 11.26
N LEU A 159 13.61 22.07 10.43
CA LEU A 159 13.07 20.76 10.06
C LEU A 159 13.01 19.79 11.26
N GLU A 160 13.89 19.91 12.26
CA GLU A 160 13.84 19.05 13.45
C GLU A 160 12.61 19.34 14.29
N TRP A 161 12.27 20.62 14.46
CA TRP A 161 11.06 21.08 15.11
C TRP A 161 9.84 20.55 14.40
N LEU A 162 9.80 20.66 13.06
CA LEU A 162 8.68 20.14 12.27
C LEU A 162 8.54 18.62 12.43
N ILE A 163 9.63 17.86 12.35
CA ILE A 163 9.60 16.42 12.56
C ILE A 163 9.13 16.09 13.98
N THR A 164 9.55 16.85 14.98
CA THR A 164 9.15 16.65 16.38
C THR A 164 7.66 16.94 16.59
N ASP A 165 7.13 18.02 16.00
CA ASP A 165 5.69 18.36 16.03
C ASP A 165 4.84 17.27 15.37
N LEU A 166 5.26 16.80 14.19
CA LEU A 166 4.51 15.81 13.42
C LEU A 166 4.60 14.40 14.03
N GLU A 167 5.82 13.88 14.19
CA GLU A 167 6.08 12.51 14.65
C GLU A 167 5.89 12.39 16.16
N GLY A 168 6.48 13.29 16.94
CA GLY A 168 6.36 13.29 18.41
C GLY A 168 4.97 13.70 18.89
N GLY A 169 4.31 14.62 18.19
CA GLY A 169 2.92 15.01 18.45
C GLY A 169 1.88 13.99 17.97
N MET A 170 2.30 12.88 17.37
CA MET A 170 1.44 11.82 16.83
C MET A 170 0.34 12.38 15.91
N ARG A 171 0.68 13.33 15.04
CA ARG A 171 -0.31 14.02 14.21
C ARG A 171 -0.96 13.09 13.20
N THR A 172 -2.27 13.22 13.01
CA THR A 172 -3.02 12.56 11.93
C THR A 172 -3.61 13.62 11.02
N GLY A 173 -3.23 13.61 9.74
CA GLY A 173 -3.55 14.71 8.84
C GLY A 173 -2.69 14.71 7.59
N CYS A 174 -2.45 15.88 7.03
CA CYS A 174 -1.61 16.04 5.85
C CYS A 174 -0.64 17.21 6.01
N VAL A 175 0.54 17.04 5.42
CA VAL A 175 1.50 18.12 5.18
C VAL A 175 1.65 18.29 3.68
N LYS A 176 1.41 19.50 3.17
CA LYS A 176 1.74 19.90 1.79
C LYS A 176 2.93 20.83 1.82
N ALA A 177 3.86 20.63 0.89
CA ALA A 177 5.03 21.47 0.73
C ALA A 177 5.16 21.94 -0.71
N SER A 178 5.65 23.17 -0.91
CA SER A 178 5.98 23.68 -2.24
C SER A 178 7.23 24.54 -2.18
N SER A 179 8.14 24.30 -3.12
CA SER A 179 9.37 25.09 -3.30
C SER A 179 9.39 25.67 -4.72
N GLU A 180 9.43 26.99 -4.82
CA GLU A 180 9.56 27.67 -6.11
C GLU A 180 10.97 27.51 -6.68
N ASP A 181 12.00 27.48 -5.82
CA ASP A 181 13.39 27.28 -6.23
C ASP A 181 13.60 25.91 -6.91
N ARG A 182 12.93 24.88 -6.38
CA ARG A 182 12.96 23.52 -6.93
C ARG A 182 11.87 23.25 -7.97
N LEU A 183 10.94 24.19 -8.15
CA LEU A 183 9.72 23.99 -8.94
C LEU A 183 9.01 22.67 -8.55
N SER A 184 9.00 22.38 -7.24
CA SER A 184 8.50 21.14 -6.67
C SER A 184 7.26 21.37 -5.83
N ARG A 185 6.44 20.32 -5.77
CA ARG A 185 5.31 20.22 -4.84
C ARG A 185 5.25 18.82 -4.30
N ALA A 186 4.96 18.72 -3.01
CA ALA A 186 4.83 17.45 -2.33
C ALA A 186 3.64 17.45 -1.39
N ALA A 187 3.13 16.27 -1.11
CA ALA A 187 2.10 16.05 -0.11
C ALA A 187 2.40 14.74 0.62
N MET A 188 2.32 14.78 1.95
CA MET A 188 2.52 13.65 2.85
C MET A 188 1.26 13.45 3.67
N LEU A 189 0.76 12.22 3.69
CA LEU A 189 -0.34 11.77 4.54
C LEU A 189 0.25 11.19 5.83
N LEU A 190 -0.21 11.69 6.96
CA LEU A 190 0.26 11.31 8.29
C LEU A 190 -0.85 10.57 9.04
N TYR A 191 -0.48 9.45 9.66
CA TYR A 191 -1.31 8.76 10.63
C TYR A 191 -0.47 8.55 11.90
N ARG A 192 -0.91 9.15 13.01
CA ARG A 192 -0.25 9.07 14.32
C ARG A 192 1.25 9.34 14.26
N GLY A 193 1.61 10.40 13.54
CA GLY A 193 2.98 10.88 13.39
C GLY A 193 3.84 10.12 12.38
N ARG A 194 3.27 9.14 11.66
CA ARG A 194 4.00 8.35 10.66
C ARG A 194 3.49 8.64 9.26
N ALA A 195 4.39 8.66 8.29
CA ALA A 195 4.04 8.86 6.89
C ALA A 195 3.43 7.59 6.31
N VAL A 196 2.14 7.64 5.96
CA VAL A 196 1.38 6.51 5.38
C VAL A 196 1.03 6.75 3.91
N GLY A 197 1.59 7.79 3.32
CA GLY A 197 1.50 8.11 1.90
C GLY A 197 2.31 9.37 1.61
N CYS A 198 2.98 9.41 0.46
CA CYS A 198 3.72 10.59 0.05
C CYS A 198 3.75 10.67 -1.47
N ILE A 199 3.45 11.86 -2.00
CA ILE A 199 3.56 12.19 -3.40
C ILE A 199 4.57 13.33 -3.50
N TYR A 200 5.57 13.14 -4.35
CA TYR A 200 6.50 14.19 -4.72
C TYR A 200 6.43 14.42 -6.23
N GLY A 201 6.38 15.68 -6.66
CA GLY A 201 6.43 16.07 -8.06
C GLY A 201 7.36 17.25 -8.26
N CYS A 202 8.23 17.16 -9.27
CA CYS A 202 9.15 18.23 -9.65
C CYS A 202 9.21 18.31 -11.17
N LYS A 203 9.29 19.53 -11.73
CA LYS A 203 9.33 19.70 -13.20
C LYS A 203 10.53 19.00 -13.86
N SER A 204 11.64 18.83 -13.14
CA SER A 204 12.82 18.12 -13.65
C SER A 204 12.73 16.59 -13.50
N MET A 205 11.79 16.08 -12.70
CA MET A 205 11.58 14.66 -12.45
C MET A 205 10.10 14.31 -12.69
N PRO A 206 9.72 14.01 -13.95
CA PRO A 206 8.32 13.75 -14.29
C PRO A 206 7.82 12.37 -13.81
N ASP A 207 8.72 11.47 -13.43
CA ASP A 207 8.37 10.12 -12.99
C ASP A 207 7.79 10.09 -11.58
N THR A 208 6.80 9.22 -11.37
CA THR A 208 6.21 8.95 -10.06
C THR A 208 7.18 8.14 -9.20
N LEU A 209 7.54 8.66 -8.03
CA LEU A 209 8.39 7.98 -7.07
C LEU A 209 7.56 7.12 -6.09
N PRO A 210 8.10 5.99 -5.59
CA PRO A 210 7.53 5.27 -4.45
C PRO A 210 7.38 6.17 -3.20
N THR A 211 6.51 5.78 -2.28
CA THR A 211 6.19 6.56 -1.07
C THR A 211 7.44 6.94 -0.25
N GLU A 212 8.34 5.99 0.00
CA GLU A 212 9.56 6.22 0.80
C GLU A 212 10.51 7.21 0.12
N GLN A 213 10.72 7.06 -1.20
CA GLN A 213 11.58 7.97 -1.97
C GLN A 213 10.96 9.36 -2.12
N SER A 214 9.64 9.43 -2.29
CA SER A 214 8.90 10.70 -2.28
C SER A 214 9.07 11.42 -0.95
N LEU A 215 9.01 10.68 0.17
CA LEU A 215 9.21 11.22 1.51
C LEU A 215 10.62 11.78 1.70
N GLN A 216 11.66 11.03 1.33
CA GLN A 216 13.05 11.49 1.39
C GLN A 216 13.27 12.77 0.59
N THR A 217 12.70 12.82 -0.62
CA THR A 217 12.83 13.99 -1.50
C THR A 217 12.07 15.19 -0.93
N MET A 218 10.86 14.98 -0.40
CA MET A 218 10.09 16.01 0.29
C MET A 218 10.82 16.57 1.52
N LEU A 219 11.44 15.72 2.35
CA LEU A 219 12.21 16.14 3.52
C LEU A 219 13.46 16.94 3.13
N THR A 220 14.09 16.60 2.00
CA THR A 220 15.20 17.37 1.43
C THR A 220 14.73 18.79 1.06
N ASP A 221 13.58 18.91 0.38
CA ASP A 221 13.04 20.21 0.01
C ASP A 221 12.53 21.01 1.21
N LEU A 222 12.00 20.34 2.24
CA LEU A 222 11.68 20.97 3.51
C LEU A 222 12.92 21.49 4.26
N SER A 223 14.15 21.16 3.85
CA SER A 223 15.34 21.78 4.41
C SER A 223 15.67 23.14 3.77
N LEU A 224 14.94 23.55 2.72
CA LEU A 224 15.17 24.80 2.00
C LEU A 224 14.35 25.95 2.62
N PRO A 225 14.96 27.09 3.00
CA PRO A 225 14.29 28.17 3.75
C PRO A 225 12.98 28.68 3.12
N GLU A 226 12.93 28.79 1.80
CA GLU A 226 11.77 29.33 1.08
C GLU A 226 10.64 28.32 0.84
N THR A 227 10.81 27.07 1.29
CA THR A 227 9.76 26.05 1.17
C THR A 227 8.56 26.45 2.03
N LYS A 228 7.41 26.59 1.37
CA LYS A 228 6.13 26.85 2.02
C LYS A 228 5.54 25.53 2.51
N VAL A 229 5.10 25.52 3.75
CA VAL A 229 4.52 24.36 4.42
C VAL A 229 3.08 24.67 4.76
N MET A 230 2.20 23.70 4.51
CA MET A 230 0.80 23.71 4.89
C MET A 230 0.52 22.43 5.65
N ILE A 231 -0.02 22.54 6.86
CA ILE A 231 -0.35 21.42 7.74
C ILE A 231 -1.81 21.52 8.11
N TYR A 232 -2.54 20.41 8.08
CA TYR A 232 -3.92 20.36 8.52
C TYR A 232 -4.29 18.95 8.98
N ASP A 233 -5.27 18.88 9.86
CA ASP A 233 -5.72 17.62 10.42
C ASP A 233 -6.79 16.99 9.50
N LEU A 234 -6.82 15.65 9.49
CA LEU A 234 -7.82 14.87 8.79
C LEU A 234 -8.38 13.80 9.74
N PRO A 235 -9.68 13.43 9.61
CA PRO A 235 -10.26 12.35 10.39
C PRO A 235 -9.48 11.04 10.24
N GLU A 236 -9.22 10.32 11.34
CA GLU A 236 -8.43 9.07 11.32
C GLU A 236 -9.00 8.03 10.34
N ASN A 237 -10.33 7.91 10.27
CA ASN A 237 -11.01 6.98 9.37
C ASN A 237 -10.75 7.31 7.90
N VAL A 238 -10.78 8.58 7.52
CA VAL A 238 -10.50 9.04 6.16
C VAL A 238 -9.01 8.87 5.84
N THR A 239 -8.12 9.23 6.77
CA THR A 239 -6.67 9.05 6.62
C THR A 239 -6.29 7.60 6.39
N LEU A 240 -6.80 6.68 7.22
CA LEU A 240 -6.52 5.25 7.08
C LEU A 240 -7.06 4.70 5.77
N ALA A 241 -8.30 5.04 5.40
CA ALA A 241 -8.86 4.65 4.11
C ALA A 241 -8.00 5.17 2.95
N MET A 242 -7.64 6.46 2.95
CA MET A 242 -6.82 7.08 1.90
C MET A 242 -5.40 6.47 1.81
N SER A 243 -4.81 6.05 2.95
CA SER A 243 -3.51 5.38 2.96
C SER A 243 -3.49 4.09 2.15
N ALA A 244 -4.65 3.46 1.93
CA ALA A 244 -4.77 2.29 1.08
C ALA A 244 -4.36 2.58 -0.38
N LEU A 245 -4.40 3.83 -0.86
CA LEU A 245 -3.90 4.18 -2.20
C LEU A 245 -2.38 4.04 -2.33
N PHE A 246 -1.65 4.26 -1.24
CA PHE A 246 -0.19 4.27 -1.22
C PHE A 246 0.40 2.95 -0.80
N LEU A 247 -0.26 2.34 0.18
CA LEU A 247 0.23 1.21 0.91
C LEU A 247 -0.71 0.02 0.71
N GLY A 248 -2.01 0.23 0.53
CA GLY A 248 -2.97 -0.87 0.41
C GLY A 248 -2.75 -1.78 -0.80
N TYR A 249 -3.29 -2.99 -0.70
CA TYR A 249 -3.23 -4.01 -1.74
C TYR A 249 -4.25 -3.70 -2.85
N PRO A 250 -3.81 -3.60 -4.12
CA PRO A 250 -4.73 -3.47 -5.24
C PRO A 250 -5.60 -4.72 -5.37
N VAL A 251 -6.91 -4.53 -5.52
CA VAL A 251 -7.81 -5.62 -5.91
C VAL A 251 -7.74 -5.79 -7.41
N THR A 252 -7.29 -6.96 -7.87
CA THR A 252 -7.29 -7.28 -9.29
C THR A 252 -8.71 -7.64 -9.71
N ARG A 253 -9.25 -6.92 -10.69
CA ARG A 253 -10.57 -7.20 -11.26
C ARG A 253 -10.48 -8.28 -12.33
N SER A 254 -11.43 -9.20 -12.30
CA SER A 254 -11.61 -10.24 -13.33
C SER A 254 -13.06 -10.49 -13.70
N ASP A 255 -13.96 -9.67 -13.17
CA ASP A 255 -15.39 -9.65 -13.44
C ASP A 255 -15.73 -8.87 -14.72
N ASP A 256 -16.95 -9.04 -15.19
CA ASP A 256 -17.57 -8.30 -16.29
C ASP A 256 -18.57 -7.24 -15.79
N TYR A 257 -18.55 -6.90 -14.50
CA TYR A 257 -19.44 -5.88 -13.95
C TYR A 257 -19.14 -4.50 -14.51
N ASP A 258 -20.20 -3.76 -14.83
CA ASP A 258 -20.10 -2.31 -15.00
C ASP A 258 -19.66 -1.65 -13.68
N ALA A 259 -19.19 -0.40 -13.77
CA ALA A 259 -18.63 0.32 -12.63
C ALA A 259 -19.59 0.44 -11.44
N ARG A 260 -20.90 0.61 -11.68
CA ARG A 260 -21.90 0.74 -10.63
C ARG A 260 -22.19 -0.60 -9.98
N SER A 261 -22.39 -1.64 -10.77
CA SER A 261 -22.59 -3.00 -10.26
C SER A 261 -21.38 -3.48 -9.45
N TYR A 262 -20.15 -3.18 -9.92
CA TYR A 262 -18.93 -3.46 -9.18
C TYR A 262 -18.83 -2.66 -7.88
N MET A 263 -19.20 -1.37 -7.89
CA MET A 263 -19.24 -0.53 -6.69
C MET A 263 -20.17 -1.13 -5.62
N ASP A 264 -21.36 -1.58 -6.00
CA ASP A 264 -22.31 -2.24 -5.10
C ASP A 264 -21.77 -3.55 -4.53
N TYR A 265 -21.20 -4.39 -5.41
CA TYR A 265 -20.57 -5.64 -5.02
C TYR A 265 -19.45 -5.43 -4.01
N ILE A 266 -18.46 -4.58 -4.35
CA ILE A 266 -17.25 -4.41 -3.55
C ILE A 266 -17.55 -3.72 -2.22
N CYS A 267 -18.49 -2.76 -2.19
CA CYS A 267 -18.90 -2.12 -0.95
C CYS A 267 -19.62 -3.09 -0.01
N SER A 268 -20.52 -3.92 -0.55
CA SER A 268 -21.20 -4.96 0.23
C SER A 268 -20.20 -5.96 0.80
N TRP A 269 -19.19 -6.32 0.01
CA TRP A 269 -18.11 -7.19 0.46
C TRP A 269 -17.27 -6.53 1.58
N PHE A 270 -16.86 -5.27 1.42
CA PHE A 270 -16.14 -4.54 2.47
C PHE A 270 -16.95 -4.43 3.76
N GLU A 271 -18.26 -4.19 3.66
CA GLU A 271 -19.18 -4.16 4.81
C GLU A 271 -19.20 -5.50 5.53
N SER A 272 -19.39 -6.60 4.79
CA SER A 272 -19.44 -7.96 5.36
C SER A 272 -18.14 -8.39 6.05
N LYS A 273 -17.00 -7.84 5.61
CA LYS A 273 -15.67 -8.19 6.12
C LYS A 273 -15.07 -7.14 7.06
N GLY A 274 -15.74 -6.00 7.28
CA GLY A 274 -15.22 -4.90 8.07
C GLY A 274 -13.91 -4.33 7.52
N GLN A 275 -13.77 -4.21 6.20
CA GLN A 275 -12.52 -3.82 5.55
C GLN A 275 -12.29 -2.31 5.55
N THR A 276 -11.02 -1.89 5.59
CA THR A 276 -10.63 -0.50 5.32
C THR A 276 -10.05 -0.41 3.92
N ALA A 277 -10.53 0.51 3.10
CA ALA A 277 -10.19 0.58 1.69
C ALA A 277 -10.32 1.99 1.12
N CYS A 278 -9.62 2.24 0.01
CA CYS A 278 -9.88 3.36 -0.88
C CYS A 278 -10.32 2.83 -2.24
N LEU A 279 -11.37 3.41 -2.80
CA LEU A 279 -11.74 3.21 -4.20
C LEU A 279 -11.30 4.42 -5.01
N ALA A 280 -10.74 4.19 -6.19
CA ALA A 280 -10.47 5.22 -7.17
C ALA A 280 -11.41 5.03 -8.36
N ILE A 281 -12.26 6.02 -8.59
CA ILE A 281 -13.23 6.04 -9.68
C ILE A 281 -12.70 6.99 -10.74
N SER A 282 -12.44 6.47 -11.94
CA SER A 282 -12.07 7.28 -13.10
C SER A 282 -13.29 7.46 -14.02
N LEU A 283 -13.75 8.69 -14.16
CA LEU A 283 -14.83 9.08 -15.06
C LEU A 283 -14.25 9.35 -16.46
N LYS A 284 -14.63 8.56 -17.46
CA LYS A 284 -14.05 8.62 -18.81
C LYS A 284 -14.55 9.80 -19.61
N GLN A 285 -15.79 10.26 -19.40
CA GLN A 285 -16.36 11.38 -20.14
C GLN A 285 -15.70 12.70 -19.76
N THR A 286 -15.53 12.93 -18.46
CA THR A 286 -14.97 14.18 -17.92
C THR A 286 -13.48 14.09 -17.64
N MET A 287 -12.87 12.90 -17.77
CA MET A 287 -11.50 12.60 -17.33
C MET A 287 -11.27 12.95 -15.85
N ALA A 288 -12.31 12.82 -15.04
CA ALA A 288 -12.31 13.22 -13.64
C ALA A 288 -12.05 12.02 -12.71
N THR A 289 -11.53 12.29 -11.51
CA THR A 289 -11.23 11.27 -10.49
C THR A 289 -12.05 11.52 -9.23
N CYS A 290 -12.73 10.49 -8.75
CA CYS A 290 -13.39 10.49 -7.45
C CYS A 290 -12.77 9.41 -6.57
N LEU A 291 -12.29 9.78 -5.38
CA LEU A 291 -11.81 8.86 -4.37
C LEU A 291 -12.92 8.56 -3.37
N VAL A 292 -13.15 7.29 -3.04
CA VAL A 292 -14.13 6.88 -2.01
C VAL A 292 -13.41 6.21 -0.86
N PHE A 293 -13.76 6.62 0.35
CA PHE A 293 -13.12 6.17 1.58
C PHE A 293 -14.05 5.23 2.35
N ILE A 294 -13.59 3.99 2.54
CA ILE A 294 -14.28 2.96 3.33
C ILE A 294 -13.43 2.65 4.56
N TYR A 295 -14.01 2.73 5.75
CA TYR A 295 -13.33 2.38 7.00
C TYR A 295 -14.16 1.35 7.75
N LYS A 296 -13.55 0.22 8.07
CA LYS A 296 -14.21 -0.90 8.76
C LYS A 296 -15.57 -1.28 8.15
N GLY A 297 -15.63 -1.31 6.81
CA GLY A 297 -16.82 -1.64 6.05
C GLY A 297 -17.82 -0.50 5.86
N GLN A 298 -17.58 0.68 6.45
CA GLN A 298 -18.50 1.81 6.39
C GLN A 298 -17.99 2.91 5.45
N PHE A 299 -18.91 3.47 4.66
CA PHE A 299 -18.64 4.65 3.86
C PHE A 299 -18.35 5.85 4.77
N CYS A 300 -17.18 6.46 4.62
CA CYS A 300 -16.74 7.61 5.43
C CYS A 300 -16.71 8.92 4.64
N GLY A 301 -16.71 8.83 3.31
CA GLY A 301 -16.78 10.00 2.45
C GLY A 301 -16.28 9.70 1.04
N ALA A 302 -16.47 10.69 0.17
CA ALA A 302 -15.95 10.73 -1.17
C ALA A 302 -15.30 12.08 -1.44
N PHE A 303 -14.26 12.07 -2.26
CA PHE A 303 -13.51 13.24 -2.66
C PHE A 303 -13.47 13.34 -4.18
N TYR A 304 -14.12 14.37 -4.69
CA TYR A 304 -14.08 14.71 -6.10
C TYR A 304 -12.87 15.62 -6.36
N VAL A 305 -11.87 15.08 -7.04
CA VAL A 305 -10.53 15.68 -7.16
C VAL A 305 -10.57 16.98 -7.95
N GLU A 306 -11.39 17.05 -8.98
CA GLU A 306 -11.45 18.18 -9.92
C GLU A 306 -11.99 19.45 -9.25
N ASP A 307 -13.03 19.31 -8.41
CA ASP A 307 -13.61 20.43 -7.66
C ASP A 307 -12.99 20.58 -6.27
N GLN A 308 -12.02 19.73 -5.91
CA GLN A 308 -11.46 19.65 -4.57
C GLN A 308 -12.54 19.55 -3.47
N LYS A 309 -13.61 18.79 -3.74
CA LYS A 309 -14.80 18.73 -2.89
C LYS A 309 -14.90 17.41 -2.15
N PHE A 310 -14.95 17.47 -0.82
CA PHE A 310 -15.28 16.34 0.04
C PHE A 310 -16.78 16.29 0.33
N THR A 311 -17.35 15.09 0.36
CA THR A 311 -18.74 14.86 0.76
C THR A 311 -18.87 13.56 1.54
N GLN A 312 -19.81 13.53 2.49
CA GLN A 312 -20.21 12.31 3.20
C GLN A 312 -21.50 11.71 2.63
N ASP A 313 -22.04 12.29 1.56
CA ASP A 313 -23.18 11.73 0.86
C ASP A 313 -22.74 10.59 -0.06
N LYS A 314 -23.15 9.37 0.27
CA LYS A 314 -22.90 8.17 -0.55
C LYS A 314 -23.61 8.28 -1.91
N GLN A 315 -24.78 8.92 -2.00
CA GLN A 315 -25.56 9.01 -3.24
C GLN A 315 -24.83 9.80 -4.33
N PHE A 316 -24.06 10.82 -3.93
CA PHE A 316 -23.17 11.55 -4.84
C PHE A 316 -22.33 10.62 -5.74
N VAL A 317 -21.76 9.55 -5.17
CA VAL A 317 -20.93 8.61 -5.93
C VAL A 317 -21.77 7.82 -6.94
N TYR A 318 -22.97 7.39 -6.56
CA TYR A 318 -23.86 6.66 -7.45
C TYR A 318 -24.39 7.52 -8.59
N GLU A 319 -24.62 8.81 -8.33
CA GLU A 319 -24.98 9.78 -9.36
C GLU A 319 -23.84 9.96 -10.38
N LEU A 320 -22.59 10.05 -9.93
CA LEU A 320 -21.43 10.08 -10.83
C LEU A 320 -21.36 8.85 -11.73
N LEU A 321 -21.49 7.64 -11.16
CA LEU A 321 -21.45 6.39 -11.92
C LEU A 321 -22.65 6.23 -12.86
N ARG A 322 -23.82 6.78 -12.48
CA ARG A 322 -25.01 6.80 -13.35
C ARG A 322 -24.80 7.72 -14.56
N ASN A 323 -24.15 8.87 -14.36
CA ASN A 323 -23.93 9.86 -15.41
C ASN A 323 -22.76 9.48 -16.34
N ASP A 324 -21.82 8.66 -15.87
CA ASP A 324 -20.71 8.13 -16.67
C ASP A 324 -20.64 6.59 -16.62
N PRO A 325 -21.41 5.89 -17.47
CA PRO A 325 -21.50 4.42 -17.45
C PRO A 325 -20.20 3.73 -17.89
N ASN A 326 -19.29 4.44 -18.55
CA ASN A 326 -18.00 3.91 -18.99
C ASN A 326 -16.88 4.13 -17.95
N SER A 327 -17.23 4.63 -16.77
CA SER A 327 -16.30 4.81 -15.67
C SER A 327 -15.61 3.50 -15.27
N SER A 328 -14.48 3.61 -14.59
CA SER A 328 -13.76 2.47 -14.03
C SER A 328 -13.55 2.66 -12.53
N VAL A 329 -13.81 1.61 -11.76
CA VAL A 329 -13.59 1.58 -10.31
C VAL A 329 -12.45 0.63 -10.01
N GLU A 330 -11.44 1.13 -9.33
CA GLU A 330 -10.31 0.37 -8.79
C GLU A 330 -10.38 0.39 -7.27
N ALA A 331 -10.03 -0.72 -6.62
CA ALA A 331 -10.03 -0.80 -5.17
C ALA A 331 -8.62 -1.04 -4.63
N SER A 332 -8.33 -0.45 -3.48
CA SER A 332 -7.16 -0.76 -2.66
C SER A 332 -7.60 -1.08 -1.24
N ILE A 333 -7.19 -2.23 -0.71
CA ILE A 333 -7.54 -2.66 0.65
C ILE A 333 -6.34 -2.44 1.56
N LEU A 334 -6.59 -1.85 2.72
CA LEU A 334 -5.62 -1.80 3.81
C LEU A 334 -5.89 -2.98 4.76
N PRO A 335 -4.99 -3.97 4.87
CA PRO A 335 -5.21 -5.11 5.74
C PRO A 335 -5.26 -4.69 7.22
N PRO A 336 -6.11 -5.34 8.02
CA PRO A 336 -6.27 -5.00 9.43
C PRO A 336 -4.97 -5.19 10.22
N GLU A 337 -4.11 -6.13 9.84
CA GLU A 337 -2.82 -6.43 10.48
C GLU A 337 -1.88 -5.21 10.45
N MET A 338 -1.96 -4.41 9.39
CA MET A 338 -1.12 -3.22 9.25
C MET A 338 -1.51 -2.12 10.21
N THR A 339 -2.78 -2.08 10.59
CA THR A 339 -3.30 -1.13 11.58
C THR A 339 -3.35 -1.72 12.99
N SER A 340 -2.86 -2.95 13.19
CA SER A 340 -2.82 -3.58 14.50
C SER A 340 -1.79 -2.91 15.41
N SER A 341 -1.98 -3.00 16.73
CA SER A 341 -1.03 -2.47 17.70
C SER A 341 0.36 -3.15 17.65
N ALA A 342 0.47 -4.29 16.97
CA ALA A 342 1.73 -5.02 16.81
C ALA A 342 2.62 -4.45 15.69
N VAL A 343 2.09 -3.58 14.82
CA VAL A 343 2.82 -3.05 13.65
C VAL A 343 2.90 -1.53 13.73
N ARG A 344 4.09 -0.98 13.47
CA ARG A 344 4.29 0.46 13.28
C ARG A 344 3.88 0.84 11.85
N PHE A 345 2.62 1.17 11.66
CA PHE A 345 2.11 1.55 10.35
C PHE A 345 2.70 2.87 9.84
N GLY A 346 3.36 2.85 8.69
CA GLY A 346 3.94 4.05 8.07
C GLY A 346 5.43 4.23 8.35
N PHE A 347 6.05 5.14 7.61
CA PHE A 347 7.47 5.48 7.74
C PHE A 347 7.69 6.52 8.85
N SER A 348 8.78 6.35 9.61
CA SER A 348 9.26 7.36 10.55
C SER A 348 9.93 8.51 9.79
N LEU A 349 9.59 9.75 10.13
CA LEU A 349 10.12 10.94 9.47
C LEU A 349 11.60 11.14 9.84
N SER A 350 11.91 10.96 11.12
CA SER A 350 13.27 11.07 11.65
C SER A 350 14.22 10.01 11.09
N MET A 351 13.73 8.80 10.81
CA MET A 351 14.51 7.74 10.16
C MET A 351 14.67 7.99 8.65
N ALA A 352 13.59 8.37 7.96
CA ALA A 352 13.62 8.64 6.53
C ALA A 352 14.58 9.78 6.16
N ARG A 353 14.77 10.76 7.05
CA ARG A 353 15.72 11.85 6.84
C ARG A 353 17.20 11.39 6.84
N LYS A 354 17.53 10.32 7.55
CA LYS A 354 18.91 9.85 7.74
C LYS A 354 19.37 8.89 6.64
N ALA A 355 18.43 8.36 5.86
CA ALA A 355 18.66 7.43 4.76
C ALA A 355 18.79 8.21 3.45
#